data_AF-A0A2E4C5X1-F1
#
_entry.id   AF-A0A2E4C5X1-F1
#
_cell.length_a   1.000
_cell.length_b   1.000
_cell.length_c   1.000
_cell.angle_alpha   90.00
_cell.angle_beta   90.00
_cell.angle_gamma   90.00
#
_symmetry.space_group_name_H-M   'P 1'
#
loop_
_entity.id
_entity.type
_entity.pdbx_description
1 polymer ?
#
loop_
_entity_poly.entity_id
_entity_poly.type
_entity_poly.pdbx_seq_one_letter_code
_entity_poly.pdbx_strand_id
1 'polypeptide(L)'
;MADDAVNALLPVAAVVHIALGVMALILVQRSLEKEWNERYAGYIISWMMIILGLKYTFATIIDLKIEDFTTQDYQDGAFAEIYYSSYKYGEKAMESIFLCLACILPLVYPYPILQKDNVLKVTTAIIILLGVIIIPLDIFTEFANRDMKSMINWVCYFIWLPIYLRFLIGEVKYDEERAREVSALALLLILGLKVQLLIFWLQNLTGLSKIYHARWIVEDGVFLGTVSQTEISTTIFTSFGMTLSGLAFLVLFFGELWRAYYKGINGLTVSMSIIFIVGVIWFLLTVVVMDTATSCVETICQQWNQTFIDWYAFTYQVSVYLLVPLIFMFIILNYNIVDTDSKYGKSITRIMVLLLLLVATSSLIEMVQIVLPIPEMVTSALFAGGVVLFIGWEEKIMDKMITDKSNSVEAVGTILKIYNPNIENKEYLVFSIITISLIIYGLLLAVLFDSMGIHS
;
A
#
# COMPACT_ATOMS: atom_id res chain seq x y z
N MET A 1 2.50 -18.31 12.85
CA MET A 1 3.76 -18.19 13.60
C MET A 1 4.88 -18.07 12.59
N ALA A 2 5.40 -16.86 12.41
CA ALA A 2 6.49 -16.55 11.50
C ALA A 2 7.75 -16.27 12.34
N ASP A 3 8.91 -16.58 11.76
CA ASP A 3 10.26 -16.43 12.33
C ASP A 3 10.56 -15.00 12.82
N ASP A 4 11.52 -14.85 13.75
CA ASP A 4 12.05 -13.57 14.27
C ASP A 4 12.39 -12.55 13.15
N ALA A 5 12.77 -13.06 11.98
CA ALA A 5 13.10 -12.29 10.78
C ALA A 5 11.89 -11.58 10.13
N VAL A 6 10.69 -12.16 10.24
CA VAL A 6 9.46 -11.60 9.68
C VAL A 6 8.91 -10.46 10.54
N ASN A 7 9.11 -10.54 11.85
CA ASN A 7 8.62 -9.58 12.83
C ASN A 7 9.48 -8.29 12.86
N ALA A 8 10.74 -8.37 12.40
CA ALA A 8 11.66 -7.23 12.34
C ALA A 8 11.27 -6.12 11.32
N LEU A 9 10.63 -6.48 10.21
CA LEU A 9 10.28 -5.53 9.14
C LEU A 9 9.14 -4.56 9.51
N LEU A 10 8.23 -5.00 10.36
CA LEU A 10 7.01 -4.28 10.70
C LEU A 10 7.26 -2.98 11.50
N PRO A 11 8.08 -2.97 12.58
CA PRO A 11 8.47 -1.73 13.25
C PRO A 11 9.20 -0.75 12.32
N VAL A 12 10.10 -1.26 11.46
CA VAL A 12 10.83 -0.44 10.49
C VAL A 12 9.84 0.22 9.53
N ALA A 13 8.89 -0.56 9.00
CA ALA A 13 7.83 -0.04 8.14
C ALA A 13 7.04 1.07 8.81
N ALA A 14 6.66 0.89 10.08
CA ALA A 14 5.90 1.88 10.86
C ALA A 14 6.63 3.23 10.93
N VAL A 15 7.88 3.23 11.39
CA VAL A 15 8.69 4.46 11.53
C VAL A 15 8.89 5.15 10.19
N VAL A 16 9.18 4.38 9.15
CA VAL A 16 9.50 4.91 7.82
C VAL A 16 8.29 5.55 7.16
N HIS A 17 7.12 4.92 7.24
CA HIS A 17 5.88 5.46 6.70
C HIS A 17 5.48 6.78 7.40
N ILE A 18 5.60 6.86 8.73
CA ILE A 18 5.33 8.09 9.48
C ILE A 18 6.33 9.18 9.08
N ALA A 19 7.63 8.89 9.12
CA ALA A 19 8.68 9.87 8.85
C ALA A 19 8.57 10.44 7.43
N LEU A 20 8.44 9.56 6.42
CA LEU A 20 8.27 9.98 5.03
C LEU A 20 6.95 10.74 4.82
N GLY A 21 5.85 10.27 5.41
CA GLY A 21 4.56 10.95 5.31
C GLY A 21 4.55 12.35 5.91
N VAL A 22 5.19 12.55 7.07
CA VAL A 22 5.33 13.87 7.70
C VAL A 22 6.22 14.79 6.86
N MET A 23 7.36 14.30 6.37
CA MET A 23 8.25 15.09 5.50
C MET A 23 7.56 15.50 4.20
N ALA A 24 6.84 14.58 3.57
CA ALA A 24 6.03 14.86 2.38
C ALA A 24 4.96 15.93 2.67
N LEU A 25 4.25 15.82 3.80
CA LEU A 25 3.23 16.79 4.19
C LEU A 25 3.82 18.21 4.35
N ILE A 26 5.00 18.33 4.97
CA ILE A 26 5.72 19.60 5.14
C ILE A 26 6.08 20.21 3.78
N LEU A 27 6.55 19.39 2.84
CA LEU A 27 6.89 19.83 1.48
C LEU A 27 5.65 20.29 0.70
N VAL A 28 4.57 19.50 0.72
CA VAL A 28 3.32 19.83 0.03
C VAL A 28 2.71 21.12 0.56
N GLN A 29 2.77 21.34 1.88
CA GLN A 29 2.24 22.57 2.49
C GLN A 29 2.94 23.83 1.99
N ARG A 30 4.23 23.73 1.63
CA ARG A 30 5.03 24.85 1.12
C ARG A 30 4.97 25.02 -0.39
N SER A 31 4.42 24.04 -1.10
CA SER A 31 4.35 24.00 -2.56
C SER A 31 3.11 24.75 -3.07
N LEU A 32 3.07 26.07 -2.84
CA LEU A 32 1.90 26.93 -3.15
C LEU A 32 1.67 27.14 -4.66
N GLU A 33 2.73 26.99 -5.47
CA GLU A 33 2.71 27.25 -6.92
C GLU A 33 2.24 26.05 -7.75
N LYS A 34 1.95 24.91 -7.11
CA LYS A 34 1.52 23.69 -7.78
C LYS A 34 0.03 23.71 -8.08
N GLU A 35 -0.35 23.00 -9.14
CA GLU A 35 -1.74 22.81 -9.51
C GLU A 35 -2.53 22.17 -8.37
N TRP A 36 -3.81 22.54 -8.27
CA TRP A 36 -4.64 22.19 -7.10
C TRP A 36 -4.77 20.68 -6.88
N ASN A 37 -4.85 19.90 -7.97
CA ASN A 37 -5.03 18.46 -7.95
C ASN A 37 -3.73 17.73 -7.58
N GLU A 38 -2.58 18.17 -8.09
CA GLU A 38 -1.26 17.71 -7.65
C GLU A 38 -1.07 17.96 -6.17
N ARG A 39 -1.33 19.19 -5.75
CA ARG A 39 -1.18 19.58 -4.35
C ARG A 39 -2.11 18.78 -3.45
N TYR A 40 -3.38 18.60 -3.84
CA TYR A 40 -4.34 17.83 -3.06
C TYR A 40 -3.98 16.34 -3.02
N ALA A 41 -3.51 15.76 -4.13
CA ALA A 41 -2.98 14.40 -4.17
C ALA A 41 -1.78 14.23 -3.23
N GLY A 42 -0.88 15.22 -3.17
CA GLY A 42 0.22 15.26 -2.22
C GLY A 42 -0.24 15.20 -0.76
N TYR A 43 -1.28 15.97 -0.40
CA TYR A 43 -1.89 15.90 0.93
C TYR A 43 -2.49 14.52 1.22
N ILE A 44 -3.25 13.95 0.27
CA ILE A 44 -3.88 12.64 0.43
C ILE A 44 -2.81 11.55 0.62
N ILE A 45 -1.81 11.48 -0.27
CA ILE A 45 -0.74 10.47 -0.20
C ILE A 45 0.05 10.61 1.11
N SER A 46 0.38 11.84 1.53
CA SER A 46 1.11 12.08 2.78
C SER A 46 0.32 11.56 3.99
N TRP A 47 -0.99 11.85 4.06
CA TRP A 47 -1.84 11.33 5.13
C TRP A 47 -2.02 9.81 5.06
N MET A 48 -2.13 9.23 3.86
CA MET A 48 -2.18 7.78 3.67
C MET A 48 -0.93 7.09 4.23
N MET A 49 0.26 7.66 3.99
CA MET A 49 1.51 7.14 4.55
C MET A 49 1.54 7.23 6.07
N ILE A 50 1.15 8.37 6.65
CA ILE A 50 1.08 8.53 8.12
C ILE A 50 0.14 7.48 8.74
N ILE A 51 -1.06 7.29 8.16
CA ILE A 51 -2.06 6.35 8.66
C ILE A 51 -1.59 4.89 8.51
N LEU A 52 -0.93 4.54 7.40
CA LEU A 52 -0.31 3.22 7.26
C LEU A 52 0.77 2.99 8.33
N GLY A 53 1.59 4.00 8.62
CA GLY A 53 2.60 3.92 9.67
C GLY A 53 1.99 3.75 11.08
N LEU A 54 0.88 4.42 11.36
CA LEU A 54 0.11 4.20 12.60
C LEU A 54 -0.49 2.78 12.65
N LYS A 55 -1.07 2.30 11.54
CA LYS A 55 -1.57 0.92 11.43
C LYS A 55 -0.46 -0.09 11.75
N TYR A 56 0.72 0.06 11.17
CA TYR A 56 1.85 -0.83 11.41
C TYR A 56 2.39 -0.70 12.83
N THR A 57 2.32 0.48 13.45
CA THR A 57 2.68 0.66 14.87
C THR A 57 1.78 -0.21 15.77
N PHE A 58 0.46 -0.21 15.54
CA PHE A 58 -0.46 -1.09 16.27
C PHE A 58 -0.16 -2.56 16.02
N ALA A 59 0.09 -2.92 14.76
CA ALA A 59 0.44 -4.29 14.41
C ALA A 59 1.73 -4.74 15.12
N THR A 60 2.76 -3.89 15.20
CA THR A 60 4.00 -4.18 15.95
C THR A 60 3.75 -4.38 17.44
N ILE A 61 2.91 -3.55 18.07
CA ILE A 61 2.59 -3.72 19.49
C ILE A 61 1.86 -5.05 19.73
N ILE A 62 0.95 -5.44 18.83
CA ILE A 62 0.26 -6.72 18.88
C ILE A 62 1.25 -7.88 18.77
N ASP A 63 2.16 -7.80 17.80
CA ASP A 63 3.15 -8.85 17.51
C ASP A 63 4.11 -9.07 18.68
N LEU A 64 4.66 -7.99 19.24
CA LEU A 64 5.54 -8.05 20.42
C LEU A 64 4.83 -8.69 21.63
N LYS A 65 3.54 -8.39 21.84
CA LYS A 65 2.78 -9.01 22.93
C LYS A 65 2.52 -10.49 22.70
N ILE A 66 2.35 -10.91 21.44
CA ILE A 66 2.14 -12.31 21.09
C ILE A 66 3.43 -13.12 21.29
N GLU A 67 4.60 -12.54 20.98
CA GLU A 67 5.90 -13.17 21.23
C GLU A 67 6.15 -13.44 22.72
N ASP A 68 5.68 -12.54 23.60
CA ASP A 68 5.83 -12.65 25.05
C ASP A 68 4.90 -13.69 25.69
N PHE A 69 4.01 -14.33 24.93
CA PHE A 69 3.05 -15.30 25.47
C PHE A 69 3.68 -16.63 25.90
N THR A 70 3.38 -17.02 27.14
CA THR A 70 3.72 -18.33 27.70
C THR A 70 2.62 -19.35 27.39
N THR A 71 2.94 -20.65 27.47
CA THR A 71 1.98 -21.74 27.26
C THR A 71 0.72 -21.65 28.14
N GLN A 72 0.80 -20.95 29.29
CA GLN A 72 -0.33 -20.70 30.18
C GLN A 72 -1.26 -19.62 29.61
N ASP A 73 -0.71 -18.55 29.01
CA ASP A 73 -1.47 -17.47 28.38
C ASP A 73 -2.31 -17.98 27.20
N TYR A 74 -1.81 -18.98 26.48
CA TYR A 74 -2.59 -19.69 25.44
C TYR A 74 -3.80 -20.41 26.02
N GLN A 75 -3.68 -21.02 27.21
CA GLN A 75 -4.77 -21.74 27.87
C GLN A 75 -5.79 -20.79 28.51
N ASP A 76 -5.33 -19.62 28.96
CA ASP A 76 -6.15 -18.60 29.61
C ASP A 76 -6.88 -17.70 28.60
N GLY A 77 -6.63 -17.86 27.29
CA GLY A 77 -7.34 -17.15 26.23
C GLY A 77 -6.78 -15.77 25.90
N ALA A 78 -5.51 -15.49 26.24
CA ALA A 78 -4.86 -14.18 26.04
C ALA A 78 -4.87 -13.71 24.57
N PHE A 79 -4.96 -14.62 23.60
CA PHE A 79 -5.12 -14.27 22.18
C PHE A 79 -6.44 -13.57 21.88
N ALA A 80 -7.54 -14.06 22.46
CA ALA A 80 -8.84 -13.42 22.29
C ALA A 80 -8.83 -12.03 22.93
N GLU A 81 -8.18 -11.87 24.09
CA GLU A 81 -8.02 -10.57 24.76
C GLU A 81 -7.22 -9.58 23.91
N ILE A 82 -6.11 -10.00 23.27
CA ILE A 82 -5.38 -9.14 22.33
C ILE A 82 -6.22 -8.83 21.11
N TYR A 83 -6.96 -9.79 20.57
CA TYR A 83 -7.79 -9.57 19.39
C TYR A 83 -8.90 -8.55 19.64
N TYR A 84 -9.49 -8.56 20.83
CA TYR A 84 -10.50 -7.58 21.22
C TYR A 84 -9.94 -6.42 22.05
N SER A 85 -8.65 -6.12 21.88
CA SER A 85 -8.00 -4.99 22.55
C SER A 85 -8.09 -3.70 21.75
N SER A 86 -7.87 -2.58 22.45
CA SER A 86 -7.69 -1.25 21.85
C SER A 86 -6.61 -1.21 20.77
N TYR A 87 -5.61 -2.08 20.82
CA TYR A 87 -4.57 -2.16 19.78
C TYR A 87 -5.14 -2.69 18.47
N LYS A 88 -5.95 -3.75 18.50
CA LYS A 88 -6.54 -4.34 17.29
C LYS A 88 -7.63 -3.44 16.71
N TYR A 89 -8.49 -2.89 17.57
CA TYR A 89 -9.46 -1.88 17.15
C TYR A 89 -8.77 -0.65 16.54
N GLY A 90 -7.65 -0.21 17.12
CA GLY A 90 -6.82 0.87 16.59
C GLY A 90 -6.24 0.54 15.21
N GLU A 91 -5.65 -0.64 15.04
CA GLU A 91 -5.14 -1.14 13.75
C GLU A 91 -6.23 -1.08 12.66
N LYS A 92 -7.43 -1.58 12.97
CA LYS A 92 -8.56 -1.65 12.03
C LYS A 92 -9.24 -0.31 11.77
N ALA A 93 -9.27 0.58 12.75
CA ALA A 93 -9.67 1.96 12.55
C ALA A 93 -8.72 2.68 11.57
N MET A 94 -7.40 2.55 11.74
CA MET A 94 -6.43 3.14 10.82
C MET A 94 -6.55 2.56 9.41
N GLU A 95 -6.75 1.24 9.29
CA GLU A 95 -7.04 0.60 8.00
C GLU A 95 -8.28 1.21 7.33
N SER A 96 -9.37 1.41 8.07
CA SER A 96 -10.60 1.99 7.55
C SER A 96 -10.42 3.44 7.07
N ILE A 97 -9.68 4.27 7.82
CA ILE A 97 -9.37 5.64 7.39
C ILE A 97 -8.50 5.63 6.12
N PHE A 98 -7.52 4.74 6.04
CA PHE A 98 -6.70 4.57 4.84
C PHE A 98 -7.55 4.24 3.61
N LEU A 99 -8.51 3.31 3.73
CA LEU A 99 -9.45 2.99 2.64
C LEU A 99 -10.29 4.20 2.22
N CYS A 100 -10.74 5.01 3.17
CA CYS A 100 -11.50 6.24 2.88
C CYS A 100 -10.65 7.26 2.10
N LEU A 101 -9.36 7.41 2.41
CA LEU A 101 -8.46 8.29 1.64
C LEU A 101 -8.15 7.73 0.25
N ALA A 102 -7.84 6.44 0.18
CA ALA A 102 -7.51 5.75 -1.05
C ALA A 102 -8.64 5.80 -2.09
N CYS A 103 -9.91 5.84 -1.68
CA CYS A 103 -11.04 5.93 -2.59
C CYS A 103 -11.22 7.31 -3.25
N ILE A 104 -10.72 8.38 -2.61
CA ILE A 104 -10.79 9.75 -3.13
C ILE A 104 -9.66 10.03 -4.12
N LEU A 105 -8.47 9.47 -3.90
CA LEU A 105 -7.30 9.76 -4.72
C LEU A 105 -7.55 9.59 -6.24
N PRO A 106 -8.21 8.50 -6.72
CA PRO A 106 -8.51 8.34 -8.15
C PRO A 106 -9.45 9.40 -8.73
N LEU A 107 -10.29 10.01 -7.91
CA LEU A 107 -11.23 11.05 -8.36
C LEU A 107 -10.55 12.40 -8.64
N VAL A 108 -9.34 12.57 -8.10
CA VAL A 108 -8.57 13.83 -8.13
C VAL A 108 -7.32 13.69 -9.01
N TYR A 109 -6.68 12.52 -9.02
CA TYR A 109 -5.35 12.34 -9.60
C TYR A 109 -5.20 10.94 -10.25
N PRO A 110 -4.53 10.81 -11.42
CA PRO A 110 -3.77 11.83 -12.16
C PRO A 110 -4.65 12.76 -13.02
N TYR A 111 -5.83 12.30 -13.40
CA TYR A 111 -6.82 13.10 -14.09
C TYR A 111 -7.96 13.44 -13.12
N PRO A 112 -8.23 14.73 -12.83
CA PRO A 112 -9.30 15.10 -11.91
C PRO A 112 -10.65 14.88 -12.60
N ILE A 113 -11.42 13.88 -12.14
CA ILE A 113 -12.80 13.66 -12.59
C ILE A 113 -13.73 14.67 -11.91
N LEU A 114 -13.45 14.99 -10.65
CA LEU A 114 -14.17 16.01 -9.90
C LEU A 114 -13.50 17.37 -10.12
N GLN A 115 -14.14 18.26 -10.89
CA GLN A 115 -13.60 19.59 -11.24
C GLN A 115 -14.55 20.74 -10.83
N LYS A 116 -15.21 20.63 -9.68
CA LYS A 116 -16.08 21.70 -9.14
C LYS A 116 -15.32 22.66 -8.23
N ASP A 117 -15.81 23.88 -8.04
CA ASP A 117 -15.17 24.85 -7.14
C ASP A 117 -15.10 24.39 -5.68
N ASN A 118 -16.05 23.53 -5.26
CA ASN A 118 -16.12 22.99 -3.90
C ASN A 118 -15.54 21.56 -3.79
N VAL A 119 -14.65 21.13 -4.69
CA VAL A 119 -14.13 19.74 -4.72
C VAL A 119 -13.56 19.32 -3.37
N LEU A 120 -12.66 20.11 -2.76
CA LEU A 120 -12.06 19.75 -1.48
C LEU A 120 -13.09 19.61 -0.37
N LYS A 121 -14.10 20.49 -0.32
CA LYS A 121 -15.19 20.39 0.67
C LYS A 121 -16.00 19.11 0.48
N VAL A 122 -16.33 18.78 -0.76
CA VAL A 122 -17.12 17.57 -1.09
C VAL A 122 -16.33 16.31 -0.79
N THR A 123 -15.07 16.21 -1.23
CA THR A 123 -14.23 15.03 -0.97
C THR A 123 -13.96 14.85 0.52
N THR A 124 -13.71 15.94 1.24
CA THR A 124 -13.52 15.90 2.70
C THR A 124 -14.80 15.46 3.41
N ALA A 125 -15.97 15.94 2.99
CA ALA A 125 -17.26 15.50 3.54
C ALA A 125 -17.51 14.00 3.29
N ILE A 126 -17.15 13.49 2.10
CA ILE A 126 -17.24 12.06 1.79
C ILE A 126 -16.32 11.25 2.72
N ILE A 127 -15.08 11.70 2.94
CA ILE A 127 -14.13 11.01 3.84
C ILE A 127 -14.66 10.97 5.28
N ILE A 128 -15.23 12.07 5.78
CA ILE A 128 -15.85 12.08 7.12
C ILE A 128 -17.02 11.10 7.16
N LEU A 129 -17.94 11.19 6.19
CA LEU A 129 -19.14 10.38 6.20
C LEU A 129 -18.81 8.89 6.12
N LEU A 130 -17.87 8.51 5.24
CA LEU A 130 -17.37 7.14 5.16
C LEU A 130 -16.66 6.73 6.45
N GLY A 131 -15.75 7.55 6.98
CA GLY A 131 -15.00 7.23 8.20
C GLY A 131 -15.89 7.05 9.44
N VAL A 132 -16.84 7.96 9.66
CA VAL A 132 -17.77 7.91 10.80
C VAL A 132 -18.73 6.72 10.72
N ILE A 133 -19.03 6.22 9.51
CA ILE A 133 -19.89 5.05 9.33
C ILE A 133 -19.08 3.75 9.41
N ILE A 134 -17.97 3.66 8.69
CA ILE A 134 -17.21 2.42 8.53
C ILE A 134 -16.47 2.06 9.81
N ILE A 135 -15.86 3.01 10.51
CA ILE A 135 -15.07 2.68 11.72
C ILE A 135 -15.94 2.02 12.79
N PRO A 136 -17.11 2.57 13.19
CA PRO A 136 -17.98 1.89 14.13
C PRO A 136 -18.51 0.58 13.58
N LEU A 137 -18.93 0.51 12.32
CA LEU A 137 -19.45 -0.73 11.73
C LEU A 137 -18.41 -1.86 11.75
N ASP A 138 -17.15 -1.55 11.43
CA ASP A 138 -16.05 -2.51 11.43
C ASP A 138 -15.79 -3.05 12.85
N ILE A 139 -15.82 -2.18 13.86
CA ILE A 139 -15.65 -2.55 15.27
C ILE A 139 -16.88 -3.32 15.80
N PHE A 140 -18.10 -2.84 15.56
CA PHE A 140 -19.35 -3.47 16.03
C PHE A 140 -19.63 -4.83 15.39
N THR A 141 -19.18 -5.03 14.15
CA THR A 141 -19.32 -6.33 13.49
C THR A 141 -18.15 -7.27 13.78
N GLU A 142 -17.28 -6.90 14.72
CA GLU A 142 -16.10 -7.67 15.11
C GLU A 142 -15.27 -8.06 13.86
N PHE A 143 -15.19 -7.13 12.91
CA PHE A 143 -14.50 -7.26 11.63
C PHE A 143 -15.02 -8.36 10.68
N ALA A 144 -16.22 -8.90 10.93
CA ALA A 144 -16.82 -9.99 10.13
C ALA A 144 -17.05 -9.63 8.64
N ASN A 145 -17.06 -8.33 8.31
CA ASN A 145 -17.29 -7.81 6.95
C ASN A 145 -16.03 -7.21 6.28
N ARG A 146 -14.84 -7.70 6.65
CA ARG A 146 -13.53 -7.18 6.19
C ARG A 146 -13.40 -7.04 4.67
N ASP A 147 -13.86 -8.03 3.90
CA ASP A 147 -13.68 -8.02 2.44
C ASP A 147 -14.74 -7.14 1.75
N MET A 148 -15.95 -7.04 2.33
CA MET A 148 -16.95 -6.06 1.90
C MET A 148 -16.43 -4.63 2.10
N LYS A 149 -15.79 -4.33 3.23
CA LYS A 149 -15.15 -3.02 3.47
C LYS A 149 -14.12 -2.68 2.39
N SER A 150 -13.35 -3.67 1.95
CA SER A 150 -12.31 -3.51 0.92
C SER A 150 -12.85 -3.12 -0.46
N MET A 151 -14.16 -3.31 -0.73
CA MET A 151 -14.82 -2.95 -1.99
C MET A 151 -14.72 -1.46 -2.31
N ILE A 152 -14.63 -0.61 -1.29
CA ILE A 152 -14.56 0.85 -1.44
C ILE A 152 -13.36 1.25 -2.30
N ASN A 153 -12.26 0.49 -2.18
CA ASN A 153 -11.06 0.71 -2.96
C ASN A 153 -11.09 0.07 -4.36
N TRP A 154 -12.21 -0.53 -4.79
CA TRP A 154 -12.36 -0.94 -6.20
C TRP A 154 -12.47 0.26 -7.13
N VAL A 155 -12.87 1.43 -6.61
CA VAL A 155 -12.86 2.71 -7.33
C VAL A 155 -11.49 2.98 -7.96
N CYS A 156 -10.39 2.58 -7.30
CA CYS A 156 -9.04 2.70 -7.85
C CYS A 156 -8.89 1.94 -9.17
N TYR A 157 -9.40 0.70 -9.27
CA TYR A 157 -9.36 -0.07 -10.51
C TYR A 157 -10.26 0.53 -11.58
N PHE A 158 -11.51 0.85 -11.23
CA PHE A 158 -12.49 1.34 -12.19
C PHE A 158 -12.16 2.71 -12.77
N ILE A 159 -11.33 3.50 -12.10
CA ILE A 159 -10.95 4.84 -12.57
C ILE A 159 -9.55 4.84 -13.19
N TRP A 160 -8.54 4.31 -12.50
CA TRP A 160 -7.18 4.38 -13.03
C TRP A 160 -6.95 3.45 -14.21
N LEU A 161 -7.64 2.31 -14.30
CA LEU A 161 -7.45 1.41 -15.44
C LEU A 161 -7.96 2.02 -16.76
N PRO A 162 -9.16 2.63 -16.84
CA PRO A 162 -9.56 3.37 -18.03
C PRO A 162 -8.68 4.58 -18.34
N ILE A 163 -8.22 5.33 -17.32
CA ILE A 163 -7.27 6.43 -17.52
C ILE A 163 -5.99 5.88 -18.16
N TYR A 164 -5.38 4.85 -17.57
CA TYR A 164 -4.20 4.18 -18.11
C TYR A 164 -4.40 3.79 -19.58
N LEU A 165 -5.49 3.09 -19.90
CA LEU A 165 -5.79 2.63 -21.26
C LEU A 165 -5.98 3.78 -22.25
N ARG A 166 -6.70 4.84 -21.87
CA ARG A 166 -6.93 6.01 -22.73
C ARG A 166 -5.61 6.65 -23.13
N PHE A 167 -4.71 6.87 -22.17
CA PHE A 167 -3.43 7.52 -22.40
C PHE A 167 -2.40 6.57 -23.06
N LEU A 168 -2.47 5.27 -22.80
CA LEU A 168 -1.70 4.25 -23.53
C LEU A 168 -2.06 4.26 -25.03
N ILE A 169 -3.35 4.25 -25.36
CA ILE A 169 -3.83 4.30 -26.74
C ILE A 169 -3.47 5.65 -27.38
N GLY A 170 -3.60 6.75 -26.62
CA GLY A 170 -3.14 8.09 -27.00
C GLY A 170 -1.70 8.10 -27.48
N GLU A 171 -0.78 7.56 -26.67
CA GLU A 171 0.65 7.49 -26.99
C GLU A 171 0.94 6.59 -28.20
N VAL A 172 0.37 5.38 -28.25
CA VAL A 172 0.77 4.38 -29.25
C VAL A 172 0.11 4.60 -30.60
N LYS A 173 -1.17 5.00 -30.61
CA LYS A 173 -1.97 5.13 -31.85
C LYS A 173 -2.07 6.55 -32.35
N TYR A 174 -2.17 7.53 -31.45
CA TYR A 174 -2.38 8.94 -31.80
C TYR A 174 -1.13 9.80 -31.65
N ASP A 175 -0.01 9.19 -31.24
CA ASP A 175 1.29 9.83 -31.05
C ASP A 175 1.24 11.06 -30.13
N GLU A 176 0.36 11.03 -29.11
CA GLU A 176 0.28 12.05 -28.08
C GLU A 176 1.56 12.02 -27.21
N GLU A 177 2.55 12.88 -27.52
CA GLU A 177 3.91 12.84 -26.93
C GLU A 177 3.94 12.76 -25.39
N ARG A 178 3.04 13.50 -24.71
CA ARG A 178 2.98 13.55 -23.23
C ARG A 178 2.00 12.56 -22.59
N ALA A 179 1.26 11.78 -23.37
CA ALA A 179 0.30 10.81 -22.84
C ALA A 179 0.97 9.71 -22.00
N ARG A 180 2.26 9.45 -22.26
CA ARG A 180 3.07 8.52 -21.47
C ARG A 180 3.18 8.93 -20.00
N GLU A 181 3.33 10.22 -19.69
CA GLU A 181 3.47 10.71 -18.32
C GLU A 181 2.23 10.34 -17.48
N VAL A 182 1.04 10.54 -18.04
CA VAL A 182 -0.24 10.30 -17.35
C VAL A 182 -0.51 8.81 -17.17
N SER A 183 -0.27 8.02 -18.21
CA SER A 183 -0.47 6.56 -18.14
C SER A 183 0.56 5.90 -17.21
N ALA A 184 1.82 6.31 -17.25
CA ALA A 184 2.86 5.84 -16.33
C ALA A 184 2.48 6.11 -14.87
N LEU A 185 1.96 7.30 -14.59
CA LEU A 185 1.50 7.67 -13.26
C LEU A 185 0.29 6.86 -12.80
N ALA A 186 -0.71 6.66 -13.66
CA ALA A 186 -1.87 5.83 -13.34
C ALA A 186 -1.45 4.39 -13.00
N LEU A 187 -0.50 3.84 -13.77
CA LEU A 187 0.08 2.53 -13.48
C LEU A 187 0.81 2.51 -12.12
N LEU A 188 1.65 3.51 -11.84
CA LEU A 188 2.37 3.63 -10.57
C LEU A 188 1.42 3.77 -9.38
N LEU A 189 0.32 4.52 -9.52
CA LEU A 189 -0.70 4.64 -8.48
C LEU A 189 -1.42 3.31 -8.21
N ILE A 190 -1.75 2.55 -9.26
CA ILE A 190 -2.29 1.20 -9.12
C ILE A 190 -1.27 0.29 -8.41
N LEU A 191 0.00 0.32 -8.82
CA LEU A 191 1.06 -0.47 -8.17
C LEU A 191 1.22 -0.06 -6.70
N GLY A 192 1.29 1.23 -6.40
CA GLY A 192 1.45 1.75 -5.04
C GLY A 192 0.32 1.33 -4.09
N LEU A 193 -0.92 1.17 -4.57
CA LEU A 193 -2.03 0.73 -3.71
C LEU A 193 -2.33 -0.77 -3.77
N LYS A 194 -1.98 -1.44 -4.87
CA LYS A 194 -2.50 -2.78 -5.18
C LYS A 194 -1.43 -3.80 -5.53
N VAL A 195 -0.14 -3.46 -5.48
CA VAL A 195 0.95 -4.41 -5.80
C VAL A 195 0.78 -5.74 -5.06
N GLN A 196 0.42 -5.70 -3.78
CA GLN A 196 0.20 -6.89 -2.94
C GLN A 196 -0.87 -7.85 -3.49
N LEU A 197 -1.86 -7.36 -4.25
CA LEU A 197 -2.90 -8.18 -4.86
C LEU A 197 -2.56 -8.55 -6.31
N LEU A 198 -1.70 -7.76 -6.97
CA LEU A 198 -1.27 -7.99 -8.34
C LEU A 198 -0.20 -9.08 -8.43
N ILE A 199 0.63 -9.28 -7.40
CA ILE A 199 1.59 -10.40 -7.38
C ILE A 199 0.90 -11.76 -7.47
N PHE A 200 -0.35 -11.89 -6.99
CA PHE A 200 -1.11 -13.13 -7.02
C PHE A 200 -2.00 -13.28 -8.27
N TRP A 201 -1.74 -12.53 -9.34
CA TRP A 201 -2.63 -12.42 -10.50
C TRP A 201 -3.07 -13.79 -11.08
N LEU A 202 -2.15 -14.76 -11.20
CA LEU A 202 -2.44 -16.05 -11.81
C LEU A 202 -3.28 -16.94 -10.89
N GLN A 203 -2.97 -16.95 -9.59
CA GLN A 203 -3.79 -17.64 -8.58
C GLN A 203 -5.19 -17.04 -8.48
N ASN A 204 -5.31 -15.72 -8.61
CA ASN A 204 -6.58 -15.00 -8.59
C ASN A 204 -7.47 -15.34 -9.78
N LEU A 205 -6.89 -15.54 -10.97
CA LEU A 205 -7.65 -15.91 -12.17
C LEU A 205 -8.02 -17.39 -12.20
N THR A 206 -7.15 -18.26 -11.68
CA THR A 206 -7.40 -19.71 -11.61
C THR A 206 -8.29 -20.10 -10.44
N GLY A 207 -8.51 -19.21 -9.48
CA GLY A 207 -9.31 -19.44 -8.29
C GLY A 207 -8.57 -20.15 -7.15
N LEU A 208 -7.28 -20.48 -7.33
CA LEU A 208 -6.46 -21.11 -6.29
C LEU A 208 -6.26 -20.22 -5.06
N SER A 209 -6.34 -18.89 -5.23
CA SER A 209 -6.24 -17.95 -4.11
C SER A 209 -7.33 -18.15 -3.05
N LYS A 210 -8.47 -18.79 -3.40
CA LYS A 210 -9.52 -19.15 -2.45
C LYS A 210 -9.04 -20.12 -1.38
N ILE A 211 -8.13 -21.04 -1.73
CA ILE A 211 -7.60 -22.04 -0.79
C ILE A 211 -6.80 -21.35 0.32
N TYR A 212 -5.92 -20.42 -0.06
CA TYR A 212 -5.14 -19.64 0.92
C TYR A 212 -5.99 -18.72 1.75
N HIS A 213 -6.93 -18.01 1.12
CA HIS A 213 -7.82 -17.13 1.86
C HIS A 213 -8.68 -17.92 2.85
N ALA A 214 -9.21 -19.08 2.44
CA ALA A 214 -9.95 -19.96 3.34
C ALA A 214 -9.08 -20.42 4.51
N ARG A 215 -7.84 -20.84 4.24
CA ARG A 215 -6.89 -21.18 5.30
C ARG A 215 -6.63 -20.02 6.26
N TRP A 216 -6.33 -18.82 5.76
CA TRP A 216 -6.09 -17.66 6.61
C TRP A 216 -7.31 -17.28 7.43
N ILE A 217 -8.53 -17.41 6.88
CA ILE A 217 -9.77 -17.19 7.64
C ILE A 217 -9.90 -18.21 8.78
N VAL A 218 -9.60 -19.49 8.52
CA VAL A 218 -9.64 -20.54 9.54
C VAL A 218 -8.53 -20.36 10.56
N GLU A 219 -7.32 -19.99 10.15
CA GLU A 219 -6.22 -19.68 11.07
C GLU A 219 -6.56 -18.49 11.96
N ASP A 220 -7.10 -17.41 11.38
CA ASP A 220 -7.63 -16.28 12.14
C ASP A 220 -8.71 -16.77 13.13
N GLY A 221 -9.66 -17.59 12.71
CA GLY A 221 -10.73 -18.10 13.57
C GLY A 221 -10.23 -19.00 14.72
N VAL A 222 -9.34 -19.94 14.41
CA VAL A 222 -8.87 -20.99 15.33
C VAL A 222 -7.78 -20.49 16.27
N PHE A 223 -6.82 -19.72 15.77
CA PHE A 223 -5.67 -19.27 16.57
C PHE A 223 -5.84 -17.87 17.14
N LEU A 224 -6.59 -16.99 16.48
CA LEU A 224 -6.79 -15.60 16.92
C LEU A 224 -8.18 -15.37 17.55
N GLY A 225 -9.02 -16.41 17.66
CA GLY A 225 -10.34 -16.35 18.31
C GLY A 225 -11.33 -15.42 17.60
N THR A 226 -11.14 -15.20 16.30
CA THR A 226 -11.90 -14.20 15.54
C THR A 226 -13.31 -14.67 15.18
N VAL A 227 -14.23 -13.71 15.04
CA VAL A 227 -15.56 -13.98 14.49
C VAL A 227 -15.45 -14.47 13.05
N SER A 228 -16.17 -15.55 12.75
CA SER A 228 -16.29 -16.08 11.39
C SER A 228 -16.78 -14.98 10.45
N GLN A 229 -16.04 -14.75 9.36
CA GLN A 229 -16.46 -13.78 8.35
C GLN A 229 -17.80 -14.15 7.74
N THR A 230 -18.59 -13.14 7.38
CA THR A 230 -19.90 -13.38 6.76
C THR A 230 -19.74 -14.07 5.40
N GLU A 231 -20.69 -14.95 5.06
CA GLU A 231 -20.68 -15.66 3.77
C GLU A 231 -20.67 -14.69 2.57
N ILE A 232 -21.34 -13.54 2.72
CA ILE A 232 -21.37 -12.49 1.71
C ILE A 232 -19.97 -11.89 1.52
N SER A 233 -19.28 -11.57 2.62
CA SER A 233 -17.90 -11.05 2.58
C SER A 233 -16.98 -12.02 1.85
N THR A 234 -16.96 -13.29 2.27
CA THR A 234 -16.01 -14.31 1.79
C THR A 234 -16.31 -14.86 0.40
N THR A 235 -17.59 -15.14 0.10
CA THR A 235 -17.95 -15.82 -1.14
C THR A 235 -18.00 -14.84 -2.31
N ILE A 236 -18.61 -13.67 -2.09
CA ILE A 236 -18.90 -12.70 -3.15
C ILE A 236 -17.79 -11.67 -3.26
N PHE A 237 -17.54 -10.90 -2.18
CA PHE A 237 -16.63 -9.76 -2.25
C PHE A 237 -15.17 -10.18 -2.43
N THR A 238 -14.72 -11.21 -1.72
CA THR A 238 -13.35 -11.74 -1.87
C THR A 238 -13.10 -12.27 -3.29
N SER A 239 -14.00 -13.13 -3.80
CA SER A 239 -13.90 -13.70 -5.16
C SER A 239 -13.85 -12.60 -6.22
N PHE A 240 -14.75 -11.61 -6.14
CA PHE A 240 -14.81 -10.53 -7.10
C PHE A 240 -13.57 -9.64 -7.03
N GLY A 241 -13.10 -9.31 -5.82
CA GLY A 241 -11.87 -8.53 -5.62
C GLY A 241 -10.64 -9.22 -6.20
N MET A 242 -10.50 -10.55 -6.00
CA MET A 242 -9.44 -11.35 -6.60
C MET A 242 -9.50 -11.32 -8.13
N THR A 243 -10.66 -11.63 -8.71
CA THR A 243 -10.83 -11.62 -10.17
C THR A 243 -10.54 -10.24 -10.76
N LEU A 244 -11.02 -9.17 -10.11
CA LEU A 244 -10.76 -7.80 -10.53
C LEU A 244 -9.25 -7.48 -10.52
N SER A 245 -8.53 -7.89 -9.48
CA SER A 245 -7.08 -7.72 -9.41
C SER A 245 -6.35 -8.50 -10.51
N GLY A 246 -6.71 -9.77 -10.73
CA GLY A 246 -6.12 -10.61 -11.77
C GLY A 246 -6.35 -10.07 -13.19
N LEU A 247 -7.58 -9.61 -13.48
CA LEU A 247 -7.91 -9.00 -14.76
C LEU A 247 -7.23 -7.64 -14.95
N ALA A 248 -7.22 -6.81 -13.91
CA ALA A 248 -6.50 -5.52 -13.96
C ALA A 248 -5.02 -5.74 -14.24
N PHE A 249 -4.37 -6.73 -13.61
CA PHE A 249 -2.98 -7.07 -13.89
C PHE A 249 -2.77 -7.43 -15.36
N LEU A 250 -3.59 -8.32 -15.94
CA LEU A 250 -3.46 -8.70 -17.34
C LEU A 250 -3.60 -7.51 -18.29
N VAL A 251 -4.57 -6.62 -18.03
CA VAL A 251 -4.76 -5.42 -18.83
C VAL A 251 -3.52 -4.52 -18.79
N LEU A 252 -2.93 -4.31 -17.61
CA LEU A 252 -1.71 -3.51 -17.45
C LEU A 252 -0.50 -4.19 -18.10
N PHE A 253 -0.34 -5.50 -17.92
CA PHE A 253 0.79 -6.26 -18.46
C PHE A 253 0.76 -6.30 -19.99
N PHE A 254 -0.38 -6.66 -20.59
CA PHE A 254 -0.52 -6.64 -22.05
C PHE A 254 -0.46 -5.21 -22.61
N GLY A 255 -0.94 -4.21 -21.87
CA GLY A 255 -0.77 -2.81 -22.22
C GLY A 255 0.71 -2.39 -22.31
N GLU A 256 1.52 -2.76 -21.31
CA GLU A 256 2.96 -2.48 -21.32
C GLU A 256 3.72 -3.30 -22.38
N LEU A 257 3.32 -4.56 -22.65
CA LEU A 257 3.90 -5.33 -23.75
C LEU A 257 3.60 -4.72 -25.11
N TRP A 258 2.35 -4.27 -25.30
CA TRP A 258 1.94 -3.56 -26.51
C TRP A 258 2.75 -2.27 -26.68
N ARG A 259 2.87 -1.46 -25.63
CA ARG A 259 3.74 -0.27 -25.63
C ARG A 259 5.18 -0.62 -25.98
N ALA A 260 5.72 -1.67 -25.37
CA ALA A 260 7.11 -2.08 -25.58
C ALA A 260 7.38 -2.51 -27.02
N TYR A 261 6.39 -3.14 -27.66
CA TYR A 261 6.48 -3.53 -29.07
C TYR A 261 6.60 -2.31 -30.01
N TYR A 262 5.85 -1.23 -29.75
CA TYR A 262 5.83 -0.05 -30.63
C TYR A 262 6.82 1.06 -30.25
N LYS A 263 7.06 1.27 -28.95
CA LYS A 263 7.84 2.40 -28.41
C LYS A 263 9.09 1.97 -27.64
N GLY A 264 9.35 0.66 -27.52
CA GLY A 264 10.50 0.11 -26.82
C GLY A 264 10.30 -0.12 -25.31
N ILE A 265 11.22 -0.86 -24.71
CA ILE A 265 11.16 -1.28 -23.30
C ILE A 265 11.54 -0.12 -22.37
N ASN A 266 10.80 0.04 -21.27
CA ASN A 266 11.13 0.97 -20.18
C ASN A 266 11.14 0.26 -18.82
N GLY A 267 11.59 0.96 -17.78
CA GLY A 267 11.57 0.48 -16.39
C GLY A 267 10.20 -0.05 -15.96
N LEU A 268 9.09 0.60 -16.33
CA LEU A 268 7.74 0.11 -16.01
C LEU A 268 7.41 -1.23 -16.68
N THR A 269 7.82 -1.43 -17.94
CA THR A 269 7.67 -2.70 -18.64
C THR A 269 8.47 -3.81 -17.94
N VAL A 270 9.69 -3.49 -17.48
CA VAL A 270 10.53 -4.41 -16.71
C VAL A 270 9.88 -4.75 -15.37
N SER A 271 9.37 -3.75 -14.64
CA SER A 271 8.65 -3.96 -13.38
C SER A 271 7.43 -4.87 -13.55
N MET A 272 6.60 -4.63 -14.58
CA MET A 272 5.43 -5.47 -14.86
C MET A 272 5.83 -6.90 -15.25
N SER A 273 6.95 -7.07 -15.96
CA SER A 273 7.49 -8.39 -16.30
C SER A 273 8.02 -9.15 -15.08
N ILE A 274 8.63 -8.45 -14.12
CA ILE A 274 9.06 -9.05 -12.84
C ILE A 274 7.83 -9.52 -12.05
N ILE A 275 6.79 -8.68 -11.93
CA ILE A 275 5.54 -9.05 -11.24
C ILE A 275 4.88 -10.25 -11.93
N PHE A 276 4.91 -10.32 -13.27
CA PHE A 276 4.41 -11.46 -14.03
C PHE A 276 5.12 -12.76 -13.59
N ILE A 277 6.46 -12.76 -13.61
CA ILE A 277 7.27 -13.92 -13.22
C ILE A 277 7.02 -14.32 -11.77
N VAL A 278 7.03 -13.34 -10.85
CA VAL A 278 6.75 -13.57 -9.42
C VAL A 278 5.37 -14.20 -9.22
N GLY A 279 4.35 -13.76 -9.98
CA GLY A 279 3.02 -14.36 -9.91
C GLY A 279 2.92 -15.78 -10.46
N VAL A 280 3.73 -16.13 -11.46
CA VAL A 280 3.85 -17.52 -11.94
C VAL A 280 4.53 -18.38 -10.87
N ILE A 281 5.60 -17.91 -10.25
CA ILE A 281 6.30 -18.64 -9.18
C ILE A 281 5.35 -18.86 -8.00
N TRP A 282 4.61 -17.82 -7.60
CA TRP A 282 3.57 -17.94 -6.57
C TRP A 282 2.54 -19.01 -6.90
N PHE A 283 2.02 -19.02 -8.13
CA PHE A 283 1.09 -20.07 -8.58
C PHE A 283 1.69 -21.47 -8.45
N LEU A 284 2.93 -21.68 -8.90
CA LEU A 284 3.60 -22.98 -8.82
C LEU A 284 3.85 -23.39 -7.36
N LEU A 285 4.34 -22.48 -6.51
CA LEU A 285 4.54 -22.75 -5.09
C LEU A 285 3.23 -23.17 -4.42
N THR A 286 2.13 -22.50 -4.75
CA THR A 286 0.81 -22.84 -4.27
C THR A 286 0.36 -24.24 -4.63
N VAL A 287 0.62 -24.67 -5.86
CA VAL A 287 0.33 -26.05 -6.26
C VAL A 287 1.17 -27.05 -5.48
N VAL A 288 2.44 -26.72 -5.18
CA VAL A 288 3.35 -27.59 -4.43
C VAL A 288 2.94 -27.75 -2.96
N VAL A 289 2.51 -26.66 -2.30
CA VAL A 289 2.13 -26.69 -0.87
C VAL A 289 0.62 -26.86 -0.66
N MET A 290 -0.11 -27.34 -1.66
CA MET A 290 -1.58 -27.41 -1.65
C MET A 290 -2.12 -28.29 -0.52
N ASP A 291 -1.47 -29.40 -0.21
CA ASP A 291 -1.85 -30.29 0.89
C ASP A 291 -1.72 -29.58 2.25
N THR A 292 -0.63 -28.83 2.44
CA THR A 292 -0.47 -27.98 3.62
C THR A 292 -1.54 -26.88 3.61
N ALA A 293 -1.78 -26.21 2.49
CA ALA A 293 -2.76 -25.13 2.39
C ALA A 293 -4.19 -25.58 2.75
N THR A 294 -4.60 -26.78 2.36
CA THR A 294 -5.93 -27.34 2.63
C THR A 294 -6.05 -27.96 4.03
N SER A 295 -4.94 -28.38 4.65
CA SER A 295 -4.94 -29.05 5.96
C SER A 295 -5.70 -28.31 7.07
N CYS A 296 -5.61 -26.98 7.13
CA CYS A 296 -6.34 -26.17 8.11
C CYS A 296 -7.87 -26.25 7.96
N VAL A 297 -8.34 -26.30 6.72
CA VAL A 297 -9.78 -26.29 6.42
C VAL A 297 -10.37 -27.68 6.59
N GLU A 298 -9.62 -28.72 6.22
CA GLU A 298 -10.12 -30.10 6.18
C GLU A 298 -9.82 -30.90 7.45
N THR A 299 -8.72 -30.60 8.16
CA THR A 299 -8.21 -31.39 9.28
C THR A 299 -7.61 -30.51 10.39
N ILE A 300 -6.29 -30.58 10.61
CA ILE A 300 -5.53 -29.80 11.59
C ILE A 300 -4.58 -28.89 10.82
N CYS A 301 -4.45 -27.64 11.28
CA CYS A 301 -3.51 -26.68 10.72
C CYS A 301 -2.06 -27.16 10.82
N GLN A 302 -1.53 -27.70 9.73
CA GLN A 302 -0.10 -28.01 9.60
C GLN A 302 0.70 -26.72 9.39
N GLN A 303 1.88 -26.59 10.01
CA GLN A 303 2.72 -25.42 9.81
C GLN A 303 3.24 -25.32 8.37
N TRP A 304 3.42 -24.09 7.89
CA TRP A 304 4.08 -23.83 6.62
C TRP A 304 5.55 -24.25 6.67
N ASN A 305 6.07 -24.74 5.56
CA ASN A 305 7.50 -25.00 5.45
C ASN A 305 8.27 -23.66 5.42
N GLN A 306 9.50 -23.68 5.94
CA GLN A 306 10.35 -22.48 6.03
C GLN A 306 10.49 -21.75 4.69
N THR A 307 10.73 -22.50 3.61
CA THR A 307 10.87 -21.93 2.26
C THR A 307 9.64 -21.13 1.80
N PHE A 308 8.43 -21.53 2.20
CA PHE A 308 7.22 -20.78 1.87
C PHE A 308 7.12 -19.49 2.70
N ILE A 309 7.46 -19.56 3.99
CA ILE A 309 7.50 -18.41 4.89
C ILE A 309 8.50 -17.38 4.37
N ASP A 310 9.71 -17.83 4.00
CA ASP A 310 10.77 -16.97 3.45
C ASP A 310 10.31 -16.31 2.14
N TRP A 311 9.67 -17.07 1.24
CA TRP A 311 9.15 -16.54 -0.02
C TRP A 311 8.01 -15.54 0.19
N TYR A 312 7.11 -15.81 1.15
CA TYR A 312 6.03 -14.90 1.53
C TYR A 312 6.57 -13.58 2.07
N ALA A 313 7.56 -13.63 2.97
CA ALA A 313 8.22 -12.45 3.50
C ALA A 313 8.90 -11.64 2.38
N PHE A 314 9.70 -12.31 1.56
CA PHE A 314 10.47 -11.71 0.47
C PHE A 314 9.59 -11.03 -0.59
N THR A 315 8.44 -11.61 -0.94
CA THR A 315 7.60 -11.08 -2.03
C THR A 315 6.45 -10.22 -1.52
N TYR A 316 5.65 -10.70 -0.57
CA TYR A 316 4.44 -10.00 -0.13
C TYR A 316 4.77 -8.90 0.88
N GLN A 317 5.47 -9.23 1.97
CA GLN A 317 5.72 -8.26 3.05
C GLN A 317 6.65 -7.14 2.59
N VAL A 318 7.74 -7.46 1.88
CA VAL A 318 8.63 -6.44 1.30
C VAL A 318 7.87 -5.52 0.33
N SER A 319 6.96 -6.07 -0.48
CA SER A 319 6.14 -5.25 -1.36
C SER A 319 5.28 -4.26 -0.56
N VAL A 320 4.66 -4.71 0.52
CA VAL A 320 3.75 -3.89 1.34
C VAL A 320 4.49 -2.88 2.21
N TYR A 321 5.58 -3.29 2.85
CA TYR A 321 6.29 -2.52 3.87
C TYR A 321 7.36 -1.61 3.29
N LEU A 322 7.93 -1.93 2.13
CA LEU A 322 9.02 -1.18 1.52
C LEU A 322 8.67 -0.66 0.12
N LEU A 323 8.14 -1.51 -0.77
CA LEU A 323 7.90 -1.08 -2.15
C LEU A 323 6.78 -0.03 -2.25
N VAL A 324 5.70 -0.16 -1.47
CA VAL A 324 4.60 0.82 -1.44
C VAL A 324 5.08 2.25 -1.09
N PRO A 325 5.78 2.50 0.05
CA PRO A 325 6.25 3.85 0.37
C PRO A 325 7.28 4.34 -0.66
N LEU A 326 8.12 3.45 -1.21
CA LEU A 326 9.04 3.80 -2.30
C LEU A 326 8.29 4.34 -3.53
N ILE A 327 7.21 3.68 -3.95
CA ILE A 327 6.40 4.10 -5.09
C ILE A 327 5.73 5.45 -4.80
N PHE A 328 5.13 5.64 -3.62
CA PHE A 328 4.52 6.93 -3.29
C PHE A 328 5.54 8.06 -3.25
N MET A 329 6.73 7.81 -2.72
CA MET A 329 7.78 8.80 -2.72
C MET A 329 8.29 9.12 -4.12
N PHE A 330 8.45 8.11 -4.96
CA PHE A 330 8.78 8.30 -6.36
C PHE A 330 7.73 9.15 -7.07
N ILE A 331 6.44 8.93 -6.79
CA ILE A 331 5.34 9.73 -7.35
C ILE A 331 5.45 11.19 -6.88
N ILE A 332 5.59 11.42 -5.58
CA ILE A 332 5.67 12.77 -5.00
C ILE A 332 6.83 13.57 -5.59
N LEU A 333 8.00 12.94 -5.75
CA LEU A 333 9.21 13.62 -6.20
C LEU A 333 9.28 13.79 -7.73
N ASN A 334 8.98 12.74 -8.50
CA ASN A 334 9.17 12.76 -9.96
C ASN A 334 7.97 13.30 -10.74
N TYR A 335 6.78 13.41 -10.13
CA TYR A 335 5.60 13.99 -10.78
C TYR A 335 5.29 15.41 -10.30
N ASN A 336 6.32 16.14 -9.86
CA ASN A 336 6.27 17.57 -9.55
C ASN A 336 5.22 17.97 -8.49
N ILE A 337 4.74 17.03 -7.67
CA ILE A 337 3.74 17.26 -6.61
C ILE A 337 4.27 18.21 -5.53
N VAL A 338 5.59 18.19 -5.30
CA VAL A 338 6.27 19.06 -4.34
C VAL A 338 7.31 19.94 -5.01
N ASP A 339 7.51 21.13 -4.47
CA ASP A 339 8.62 22.01 -4.84
C ASP A 339 9.94 21.49 -4.24
N THR A 340 10.79 20.97 -5.12
CA THR A 340 12.14 20.50 -4.81
C THR A 340 13.23 21.50 -5.23
N ASP A 341 12.87 22.62 -5.86
CA ASP A 341 13.82 23.60 -6.39
C ASP A 341 14.22 24.64 -5.34
N SER A 342 13.34 24.92 -4.37
CA SER A 342 13.70 25.77 -3.24
C SER A 342 14.83 25.17 -2.39
N LYS A 343 15.74 26.01 -1.87
CA LYS A 343 16.90 25.58 -1.05
C LYS A 343 16.48 24.69 0.13
N TYR A 344 15.34 25.01 0.74
CA TYR A 344 14.78 24.22 1.84
C TYR A 344 14.12 22.92 1.34
N GLY A 345 13.33 22.99 0.27
CA GLY A 345 12.73 21.81 -0.36
C GLY A 345 13.77 20.79 -0.79
N LYS A 346 14.87 21.25 -1.39
CA LYS A 346 16.04 20.42 -1.75
C LYS A 346 16.67 19.75 -0.54
N SER A 347 16.79 20.45 0.60
CA SER A 347 17.35 19.87 1.83
C SER A 347 16.46 18.79 2.43
N ILE A 348 15.14 19.01 2.52
CA ILE A 348 14.22 17.97 3.01
C ILE A 348 14.16 16.79 2.05
N THR A 349 14.06 17.06 0.75
CA THR A 349 14.08 16.01 -0.29
C THR A 349 15.32 15.15 -0.17
N ARG A 350 16.48 15.76 0.08
CA ARG A 350 17.73 15.03 0.32
C ARG A 350 17.63 14.11 1.55
N ILE A 351 17.17 14.62 2.69
CA ILE A 351 16.99 13.81 3.91
C ILE A 351 16.03 12.65 3.65
N MET A 352 14.95 12.91 2.91
CA MET A 352 13.92 11.93 2.59
C MET A 352 14.43 10.81 1.68
N VAL A 353 15.19 11.17 0.63
CA VAL A 353 15.85 10.21 -0.27
C VAL A 353 16.92 9.40 0.48
N LEU A 354 17.70 10.05 1.34
CA LEU A 354 18.69 9.39 2.19
C LEU A 354 18.08 8.37 3.13
N LEU A 355 17.02 8.76 3.86
CA LEU A 355 16.30 7.88 4.77
C LEU A 355 15.73 6.68 4.01
N LEU A 356 15.14 6.94 2.85
CA LEU A 356 14.57 5.92 1.98
C LEU A 356 15.63 4.93 1.48
N LEU A 357 16.79 5.41 1.02
CA LEU A 357 17.90 4.56 0.59
C LEU A 357 18.47 3.76 1.77
N LEU A 358 18.63 4.37 2.94
CA LEU A 358 19.13 3.72 4.14
C LEU A 358 18.21 2.56 4.55
N VAL A 359 16.91 2.81 4.62
CA VAL A 359 15.90 1.81 4.98
C VAL A 359 15.86 0.71 3.93
N ALA A 360 15.73 1.06 2.65
CA ALA A 360 15.66 0.06 1.58
C ALA A 360 16.91 -0.81 1.56
N THR A 361 18.09 -0.21 1.75
CA THR A 361 19.35 -0.97 1.79
C THR A 361 19.42 -1.85 3.03
N SER A 362 19.09 -1.34 4.22
CA SER A 362 19.09 -2.11 5.47
C SER A 362 18.15 -3.31 5.38
N SER A 363 16.92 -3.09 4.93
CA SER A 363 15.94 -4.17 4.82
C SER A 363 16.27 -5.15 3.69
N LEU A 364 16.86 -4.70 2.57
CA LEU A 364 17.35 -5.62 1.54
C LEU A 364 18.50 -6.48 2.05
N ILE A 365 19.39 -5.94 2.88
CA ILE A 365 20.49 -6.70 3.50
C ILE A 365 19.93 -7.81 4.40
N GLU A 366 19.06 -7.43 5.34
CA GLU A 366 18.39 -8.35 6.26
C GLU A 366 17.63 -9.44 5.49
N MET A 367 16.92 -9.06 4.43
CA MET A 367 16.19 -9.98 3.55
C MET A 367 17.11 -10.96 2.80
N VAL A 368 18.25 -10.51 2.28
CA VAL A 368 19.17 -11.44 1.59
C VAL A 368 19.84 -12.40 2.58
N GLN A 369 20.09 -11.97 3.81
CA GLN A 369 20.57 -12.86 4.88
C GLN A 369 19.56 -13.95 5.22
N ILE A 370 18.26 -13.64 5.16
CA ILE A 370 17.17 -14.61 5.37
C ILE A 370 17.13 -15.63 4.21
N VAL A 371 17.24 -15.18 2.96
CA VAL A 371 17.09 -16.04 1.78
C VAL A 371 18.33 -16.89 1.50
N LEU A 372 19.53 -16.36 1.72
CA LEU A 372 20.77 -17.08 1.48
C LEU A 372 21.32 -17.57 2.82
N PRO A 373 21.43 -18.90 3.05
CA PRO A 373 21.99 -19.45 4.29
C PRO A 373 23.52 -19.30 4.30
N ILE A 374 23.98 -18.05 4.31
CA ILE A 374 25.39 -17.66 4.34
C ILE A 374 25.69 -17.20 5.78
N PRO A 375 26.85 -17.59 6.35
CA PRO A 375 27.24 -17.13 7.69
C PRO A 375 27.21 -15.60 7.81
N GLU A 376 26.65 -15.08 8.90
CA GLU A 376 26.44 -13.64 9.15
C GLU A 376 27.70 -12.79 8.90
N MET A 377 28.88 -13.30 9.27
CA MET A 377 30.16 -12.61 9.06
C MET A 377 30.51 -12.44 7.56
N VAL A 378 30.16 -13.42 6.73
CA VAL A 378 30.45 -13.39 5.29
C VAL A 378 29.45 -12.52 4.56
N THR A 379 28.16 -12.60 4.91
CA THR A 379 27.15 -11.65 4.42
C THR A 379 27.50 -10.22 4.81
N SER A 380 27.86 -9.98 6.06
CA SER A 380 28.20 -8.64 6.54
C SER A 380 29.43 -8.07 5.82
N ALA A 381 30.42 -8.91 5.51
CA ALA A 381 31.59 -8.50 4.72
C ALA A 381 31.25 -8.22 3.23
N LEU A 382 30.44 -9.08 2.60
CA LEU A 382 29.94 -8.87 1.24
C LEU A 382 29.06 -7.63 1.14
N PHE A 383 28.22 -7.39 2.14
CA PHE A 383 27.37 -6.20 2.23
C PHE A 383 28.15 -4.96 2.57
N ALA A 384 29.14 -4.99 3.46
CA ALA A 384 30.04 -3.87 3.66
C ALA A 384 30.77 -3.51 2.35
N GLY A 385 31.23 -4.52 1.60
CA GLY A 385 31.78 -4.33 0.26
C GLY A 385 30.77 -3.75 -0.74
N GLY A 386 29.54 -4.28 -0.76
CA GLY A 386 28.44 -3.80 -1.60
C GLY A 386 28.05 -2.35 -1.27
N VAL A 387 27.85 -2.03 0.01
CA VAL A 387 27.54 -0.70 0.52
C VAL A 387 28.64 0.28 0.17
N VAL A 388 29.92 -0.10 0.28
CA VAL A 388 31.05 0.75 -0.16
C VAL A 388 31.02 1.00 -1.67
N LEU A 389 30.57 0.04 -2.48
CA LEU A 389 30.34 0.24 -3.92
C LEU A 389 29.11 1.11 -4.21
N PHE A 390 28.12 1.13 -3.31
CA PHE A 390 26.93 1.99 -3.38
C PHE A 390 27.16 3.41 -2.86
N ILE A 391 28.17 3.64 -2.00
CA ILE A 391 28.57 4.98 -1.53
C ILE A 391 29.03 5.79 -2.75
N GLY A 392 28.22 6.78 -3.14
CA GLY A 392 28.43 7.64 -4.32
C GLY A 392 27.36 7.51 -5.41
N TRP A 393 26.48 6.50 -5.35
CA TRP A 393 25.30 6.42 -6.22
C TRP A 393 24.14 7.30 -5.72
N GLU A 394 24.12 7.61 -4.43
CA GLU A 394 23.11 8.47 -3.80
C GLU A 394 22.99 9.82 -4.52
N GLU A 395 24.12 10.50 -4.78
CA GLU A 395 24.11 11.80 -5.47
C GLU A 395 23.63 11.68 -6.92
N LYS A 396 23.96 10.59 -7.62
CA LYS A 396 23.48 10.35 -9.00
C LYS A 396 21.99 10.04 -9.05
N ILE A 397 21.48 9.24 -8.12
CA ILE A 397 20.06 8.90 -8.02
C ILE A 397 19.27 10.15 -7.59
N MET A 398 19.80 10.92 -6.65
CA MET A 398 19.24 12.22 -6.25
C MET A 398 19.20 13.19 -7.42
N ASP A 399 20.32 13.40 -8.12
CA ASP A 399 20.37 14.32 -9.25
C ASP A 399 19.38 13.89 -10.32
N LYS A 400 19.31 12.59 -10.63
CA LYS A 400 18.35 12.06 -11.59
C LYS A 400 16.89 12.26 -11.14
N MET A 401 16.54 11.99 -9.88
CA MET A 401 15.18 12.23 -9.36
C MET A 401 14.81 13.72 -9.28
N ILE A 402 15.79 14.61 -9.16
CA ILE A 402 15.56 16.06 -9.15
C ILE A 402 15.52 16.63 -10.57
N THR A 403 16.26 16.06 -11.53
CA THR A 403 16.32 16.56 -12.92
C THR A 403 15.24 15.99 -13.84
N ASP A 404 14.89 14.71 -13.71
CA ASP A 404 13.85 14.06 -14.55
C ASP A 404 12.44 14.27 -13.96
N LYS A 405 12.02 15.55 -13.83
CA LYS A 405 10.64 15.86 -13.39
C LYS A 405 9.67 15.73 -14.57
N SER A 406 8.63 14.92 -14.37
CA SER A 406 7.46 14.88 -15.24
C SER A 406 6.32 15.68 -14.60
N ASN A 407 5.43 16.23 -15.42
CA ASN A 407 4.28 17.00 -14.94
C ASN A 407 3.02 16.43 -15.59
N SER A 408 2.37 15.54 -14.84
CA SER A 408 1.21 14.82 -15.35
C SER A 408 0.01 15.74 -15.59
N VAL A 409 -0.16 16.79 -14.80
CA VAL A 409 -1.32 17.70 -14.94
C VAL A 409 -1.13 18.61 -16.13
N GLU A 410 0.08 19.10 -16.35
CA GLU A 410 0.42 19.83 -17.55
C GLU A 410 0.30 18.94 -18.80
N ALA A 411 0.77 17.69 -18.73
CA ALA A 411 0.58 16.70 -19.79
C ALA A 411 -0.91 16.48 -20.11
N VAL A 412 -1.76 16.31 -19.09
CA VAL A 412 -3.22 16.27 -19.30
C VAL A 412 -3.72 17.56 -19.93
N GLY A 413 -3.28 18.73 -19.45
CA GLY A 413 -3.71 20.04 -19.94
C GLY A 413 -3.42 20.28 -21.43
N THR A 414 -2.35 19.66 -21.97
CA THR A 414 -2.05 19.71 -23.41
C THR A 414 -3.01 18.87 -24.26
N ILE A 415 -3.65 17.86 -23.68
CA ILE A 415 -4.47 16.87 -24.39
C ILE A 415 -5.96 17.08 -24.14
N LEU A 416 -6.33 17.46 -22.92
CA LEU A 416 -7.69 17.63 -22.43
C LEU A 416 -7.81 18.94 -21.66
N LYS A 417 -8.97 19.60 -21.76
CA LYS A 417 -9.26 20.78 -20.95
C LYS A 417 -9.43 20.37 -19.49
N ILE A 418 -8.64 20.97 -18.61
CA ILE A 418 -8.79 20.87 -17.16
C ILE A 418 -9.40 22.19 -16.67
N TYR A 419 -10.50 22.11 -15.93
CA TYR A 419 -11.01 23.26 -15.21
C TYR A 419 -10.21 23.44 -13.92
N ASN A 420 -9.77 24.67 -13.66
CA ASN A 420 -8.95 25.01 -12.50
C ASN A 420 -9.83 25.72 -11.45
N PRO A 421 -10.44 24.99 -10.49
CA PRO A 421 -11.21 25.58 -9.42
C PRO A 421 -10.33 26.44 -8.53
N ASN A 422 -10.85 27.59 -8.11
CA ASN A 422 -10.14 28.47 -7.18
C ASN A 422 -10.24 27.93 -5.75
N ILE A 423 -9.22 27.21 -5.31
CA ILE A 423 -9.19 26.57 -3.99
C ILE A 423 -8.31 27.37 -3.03
N GLU A 424 -8.91 27.82 -1.93
CA GLU A 424 -8.18 28.55 -0.89
C GLU A 424 -7.24 27.63 -0.09
N ASN A 425 -6.09 28.17 0.32
CA ASN A 425 -5.14 27.48 1.19
C ASN A 425 -5.76 26.94 2.49
N LYS A 426 -6.77 27.63 3.02
CA LYS A 426 -7.49 27.23 4.23
C LYS A 426 -8.21 25.88 4.06
N GLU A 427 -8.66 25.55 2.84
CA GLU A 427 -9.37 24.29 2.58
C GLU A 427 -8.47 23.06 2.74
N TYR A 428 -7.20 23.16 2.32
CA TYR A 428 -6.21 22.10 2.55
C TYR A 428 -5.88 21.89 4.04
N LEU A 429 -5.85 22.97 4.81
CA LEU A 429 -5.66 22.91 6.26
C LEU A 429 -6.87 22.26 6.95
N VAL A 430 -8.09 22.65 6.55
CA VAL A 430 -9.33 22.04 7.04
C VAL A 430 -9.35 20.55 6.76
N PHE A 431 -8.97 20.12 5.55
CA PHE A 431 -8.81 18.71 5.22
C PHE A 431 -7.87 17.98 6.19
N SER A 432 -6.69 18.55 6.45
CA SER A 432 -5.70 17.93 7.36
C SER A 432 -6.21 17.85 8.80
N ILE A 433 -6.87 18.90 9.31
CA ILE A 433 -7.48 18.92 10.64
C ILE A 433 -8.57 17.84 10.76
N ILE A 434 -9.37 17.66 9.72
CA ILE A 434 -10.42 16.64 9.67
C ILE A 434 -9.82 15.23 9.68
N THR A 435 -8.76 14.99 8.91
CA THR A 435 -8.06 13.69 8.94
C THR A 435 -7.49 13.38 10.32
N ILE A 436 -6.88 14.37 10.99
CA ILE A 436 -6.43 14.22 12.39
C ILE A 436 -7.61 13.92 13.32
N SER A 437 -8.73 14.62 13.15
CA SER A 437 -9.94 14.40 13.95
C SER A 437 -10.50 13.00 13.77
N LEU A 438 -10.46 12.45 12.55
CA LEU A 438 -10.84 11.06 12.26
C LEU A 438 -9.89 10.04 12.92
N ILE A 439 -8.58 10.32 12.94
CA ILE A 439 -7.61 9.48 13.67
C ILE A 439 -7.95 9.47 15.16
N ILE A 440 -8.12 10.64 15.76
CA ILE A 440 -8.49 10.77 17.19
C ILE A 440 -9.82 10.05 17.46
N TYR A 441 -10.81 10.23 16.59
CA TYR A 441 -12.10 9.55 16.70
C TYR A 441 -11.96 8.02 16.68
N GLY A 442 -11.19 7.48 15.73
CA GLY A 442 -10.94 6.04 15.65
C GLY A 442 -10.22 5.48 16.88
N LEU A 443 -9.25 6.22 17.42
CA LEU A 443 -8.54 5.84 18.64
C LEU A 443 -9.43 5.89 19.89
N LEU A 444 -10.26 6.93 20.02
CA LEU A 444 -11.21 7.04 21.14
C LEU A 444 -12.23 5.91 21.11
N LEU A 445 -12.74 5.55 19.93
CA LEU A 445 -13.61 4.38 19.79
C LEU A 445 -12.89 3.09 20.16
N ALA A 446 -11.66 2.89 19.67
CA ALA A 446 -10.88 1.69 20.00
C ALA A 446 -10.71 1.50 21.51
N VAL A 447 -10.39 2.58 22.25
CA VAL A 447 -10.27 2.54 23.72
C VAL A 447 -11.63 2.36 24.40
N LEU A 448 -12.67 3.02 23.89
CA LEU A 448 -14.02 2.91 24.45
C LEU A 448 -14.53 1.46 24.37
N PHE A 449 -14.42 0.82 23.20
CA PHE A 449 -14.90 -0.55 23.00
C PHE A 449 -14.15 -1.57 23.85
N ASP A 450 -12.82 -1.45 23.92
CA ASP A 450 -11.97 -2.22 24.82
C ASP A 450 -12.44 -2.06 26.29
N SER A 451 -12.63 -0.82 26.73
CA SER A 451 -13.09 -0.53 28.11
C SER A 451 -14.50 -1.03 28.44
N MET A 452 -15.37 -1.16 27.44
CA MET A 452 -16.74 -1.61 27.64
C MET A 452 -16.86 -3.14 27.71
N GLY A 453 -15.82 -3.88 27.30
CA GLY A 453 -15.83 -5.34 27.27
C GLY A 453 -16.98 -5.93 26.46
N ILE A 454 -17.48 -5.19 25.45
CA ILE A 454 -18.52 -5.68 24.55
C ILE A 454 -17.84 -6.63 23.57
N HIS A 455 -17.73 -7.88 23.98
CA HIS A 455 -17.38 -9.02 23.14
C HIS A 455 -18.60 -9.94 23.21
N SER A 456 -19.23 -10.19 22.06
CA SER A 456 -20.52 -10.89 22.00
C SER A 456 -20.44 -12.38 22.28
#